data_AF-A0A966MJD1-F1
#
_entry.id   AF-A0A966MJD1-F1
#
_cell.length_a   1.000
_cell.length_b   1.000
_cell.length_c   1.000
_cell.angle_alpha   90.00
_cell.angle_beta   90.00
_cell.angle_gamma   90.00
#
_symmetry.space_group_name_H-M   'P 1'
#
loop_
_entity.id
_entity.type
_entity.pdbx_description
1 polymer ?
#
loop_
_entity_poly.entity_id
_entity_poly.type
_entity_poly.pdbx_seq_one_letter_code
_entity_poly.pdbx_strand_id
1 'polypeptide(L)'
;MKRLRKLPVIALLSAALLVVSSSTVNATGNTIRVNGASSLATFLDKCKASYATATGDQFTGYTAVGSGGGKTQFGAGNVDIGLSDSENKNADKPAGMLHIPFVAW
;
A
#
# COMPACT_ATOMS: atom_id res chain seq x y z
N MET A 1 -48.86 -30.80 -45.40
CA MET A 1 -48.64 -30.49 -43.97
C MET A 1 -47.19 -30.08 -43.75
N LYS A 2 -46.93 -28.87 -43.25
CA LYS A 2 -45.84 -28.49 -42.33
C LYS A 2 -45.86 -26.96 -42.17
N ARG A 3 -46.64 -26.47 -41.21
CA ARG A 3 -46.55 -25.08 -40.73
C ARG A 3 -45.37 -25.03 -39.76
N LEU A 4 -44.26 -24.42 -40.14
CA LEU A 4 -43.21 -24.08 -39.17
C LEU A 4 -43.75 -22.96 -38.27
N ARG A 5 -44.01 -23.29 -37.00
CA ARG A 5 -44.32 -22.30 -35.95
C ARG A 5 -43.03 -21.55 -35.63
N LYS A 6 -43.00 -20.24 -35.88
CA LYS A 6 -41.96 -19.35 -35.35
C LYS A 6 -42.18 -19.24 -33.83
N LEU A 7 -41.30 -19.86 -33.03
CA LEU A 7 -41.26 -19.58 -31.59
C LEU A 7 -40.75 -18.14 -31.38
N PRO A 8 -41.36 -17.33 -30.50
CA PRO A 8 -40.86 -15.99 -30.22
C PRO A 8 -39.58 -16.08 -29.39
N VAL A 9 -38.47 -15.60 -29.94
CA VAL A 9 -37.13 -15.53 -29.31
C VAL A 9 -37.07 -14.38 -28.28
N ILE A 10 -38.15 -14.16 -27.53
CA ILE A 10 -38.28 -13.01 -26.61
C ILE A 10 -38.39 -13.48 -25.14
N ALA A 11 -37.96 -14.71 -24.85
CA ALA A 11 -37.97 -15.27 -23.50
C ALA A 11 -36.59 -15.75 -23.00
N LEU A 12 -35.50 -15.27 -23.61
CA LEU A 12 -34.12 -15.59 -23.19
C LEU A 12 -33.32 -14.36 -22.70
N LEU A 13 -33.99 -13.22 -22.48
CA LEU A 13 -33.39 -11.99 -21.95
C LEU A 13 -33.45 -11.87 -20.42
N SER A 14 -33.73 -12.96 -19.72
CA SER A 14 -33.87 -13.01 -18.27
C SER A 14 -32.88 -14.01 -17.67
N ALA A 15 -31.61 -13.61 -17.46
CA ALA A 15 -30.71 -14.20 -16.44
C ALA A 15 -29.25 -13.74 -16.52
N ALA A 16 -28.78 -13.16 -17.63
CA ALA A 16 -27.34 -12.98 -17.83
C ALA A 16 -26.97 -11.50 -17.93
N LEU A 17 -27.03 -10.76 -16.82
CA LEU A 17 -26.13 -9.60 -16.55
C LEU A 17 -26.31 -9.05 -15.12
N LEU A 18 -26.46 -9.92 -14.11
CA LEU A 18 -26.28 -9.56 -12.70
C LEU A 18 -25.09 -10.32 -12.13
N VAL A 19 -23.95 -10.17 -12.80
CA VAL A 19 -22.65 -10.34 -12.15
C VAL A 19 -22.01 -8.95 -12.20
N VAL A 20 -22.56 -8.03 -11.40
CA VAL A 20 -21.69 -7.03 -10.79
C VAL A 20 -20.77 -7.88 -9.93
N SER A 21 -19.63 -8.23 -10.50
CA SER A 21 -18.51 -8.74 -9.73
C SER A 21 -18.31 -7.70 -8.65
N SER A 22 -18.78 -7.99 -7.44
CA SER A 22 -18.19 -7.47 -6.22
C SER A 22 -16.76 -7.96 -6.26
N SER A 23 -15.92 -7.33 -7.06
CA SER A 23 -14.50 -7.34 -6.84
C SER A 23 -14.31 -6.53 -5.57
N THR A 24 -14.65 -7.15 -4.44
CA THR A 24 -13.71 -7.12 -3.33
C THR A 24 -12.45 -7.76 -3.90
N VAL A 25 -11.70 -6.96 -4.66
CA VAL A 25 -10.26 -7.13 -4.69
C VAL A 25 -9.92 -6.93 -3.24
N ASN A 26 -9.88 -8.01 -2.47
CA ASN A 26 -9.01 -8.10 -1.34
C ASN A 26 -7.63 -7.90 -1.96
N ALA A 27 -7.26 -6.64 -2.19
CA ALA A 27 -5.89 -6.27 -2.39
C ALA A 27 -5.25 -6.76 -1.12
N THR A 28 -4.53 -7.88 -1.21
CA THR A 28 -3.59 -8.29 -0.20
C THR A 28 -2.65 -7.10 -0.09
N GLY A 29 -2.86 -6.24 0.91
CA GLY A 29 -2.17 -4.98 0.99
C GLY A 29 -0.66 -5.20 0.98
N ASN A 30 0.06 -4.20 0.50
CA ASN A 30 1.50 -4.32 0.39
C ASN A 30 2.14 -4.31 1.77
N THR A 31 3.26 -5.02 1.89
CA THR A 31 4.14 -4.89 3.05
C THR A 31 5.05 -3.70 2.84
N ILE A 32 4.96 -2.71 3.71
CA ILE A 32 5.81 -1.52 3.72
C ILE A 32 6.82 -1.69 4.85
N ARG A 33 8.10 -1.87 4.51
CA ARG A 33 9.19 -1.95 5.49
C ARG A 33 9.66 -0.53 5.78
N VAL A 34 9.48 -0.07 7.01
CA VAL A 34 9.85 1.30 7.41
C VAL A 34 10.65 1.27 8.71
N ASN A 35 11.66 2.12 8.84
CA ASN A 35 12.46 2.22 10.06
C ASN A 35 13.15 3.60 10.14
N GLY A 36 13.53 4.05 11.34
CA GLY A 36 14.37 5.25 11.50
C GLY A 36 14.03 6.13 12.69
N ALA A 37 13.92 7.43 12.43
CA ALA A 37 13.77 8.49 13.42
C ALA A 37 12.76 8.16 14.53
N SER A 38 13.22 8.25 15.78
CA SER A 38 12.41 7.98 16.97
C SER A 38 11.43 9.11 17.27
N SER A 39 11.68 10.32 16.75
CA SER A 39 10.79 11.48 16.83
C SER A 39 9.39 11.21 16.26
N LEU A 40 9.28 10.31 15.27
CA LEU A 40 8.04 9.95 14.59
C LEU A 40 7.34 8.72 15.19
N ALA A 41 7.93 8.07 16.20
CA ALA A 41 7.45 6.79 16.70
C ALA A 41 5.99 6.87 17.18
N THR A 42 5.68 7.88 18.02
CA THR A 42 4.32 8.08 18.53
C THR A 42 3.32 8.44 17.44
N PHE A 43 3.74 9.18 16.41
CA PHE A 43 2.88 9.51 15.27
C PHE A 43 2.52 8.26 14.48
N LEU A 44 3.52 7.46 14.11
CA LEU A 44 3.31 6.22 13.37
C LEU A 44 2.50 5.19 14.17
N ASP A 45 2.74 5.06 15.47
CA ASP A 45 1.97 4.15 16.32
C ASP A 45 0.47 4.48 16.33
N LYS A 46 0.12 5.77 16.27
CA LYS A 46 -1.27 6.22 16.19
C LYS A 46 -1.88 6.01 14.80
N CYS A 47 -1.12 6.21 13.73
CA CYS A 47 -1.65 6.21 12.37
C CYS A 47 -1.63 4.83 11.69
N LYS A 48 -0.67 3.96 12.01
CA LYS A 48 -0.41 2.72 11.26
C LYS A 48 -1.60 1.75 11.27
N ALA A 49 -2.31 1.64 12.39
CA ALA A 49 -3.45 0.73 12.52
C ALA A 49 -4.65 1.18 11.67
N SER A 50 -4.95 2.49 11.69
CA SER A 50 -6.02 3.08 10.87
C SER A 50 -5.67 3.00 9.38
N TYR A 51 -4.41 3.26 9.02
CA TYR A 51 -3.95 3.10 7.63
C TYR A 51 -4.11 1.65 7.17
N ALA A 52 -3.62 0.67 7.95
CA ALA A 52 -3.74 -0.75 7.63
C ALA A 52 -5.20 -1.21 7.49
N THR A 53 -6.10 -0.68 8.32
CA THR A 53 -7.53 -0.97 8.22
C THR A 53 -8.15 -0.39 6.94
N ALA A 54 -7.73 0.82 6.55
CA ALA A 54 -8.30 1.52 5.40
C ALA A 54 -7.77 1.02 4.05
N THR A 55 -6.49 0.63 3.98
CA THR A 55 -5.83 0.25 2.72
C THR A 55 -5.54 -1.24 2.60
N GLY A 56 -5.54 -1.97 3.72
CA GLY A 56 -5.06 -3.35 3.81
C GLY A 56 -3.54 -3.48 3.90
N ASP A 57 -2.77 -2.41 3.62
CA ASP A 57 -1.31 -2.42 3.67
C ASP A 57 -0.80 -2.63 5.09
N GLN A 58 0.35 -3.31 5.22
CA GLN A 58 0.95 -3.60 6.51
C GLN A 58 2.28 -2.88 6.66
N PHE A 59 2.38 -2.00 7.65
CA PHE A 59 3.66 -1.48 8.11
C PHE A 59 4.38 -2.53 8.93
N THR A 60 5.51 -3.03 8.42
CA THR A 60 6.32 -4.03 9.12
C THR A 60 7.67 -3.45 9.51
N GLY A 61 8.16 -3.88 10.67
CA GLY A 61 9.54 -3.60 11.09
C GLY A 61 9.84 -2.17 11.51
N TYR A 62 8.82 -1.34 11.82
CA TYR A 62 9.10 -0.05 12.44
C TYR A 62 9.62 -0.25 13.86
N THR A 63 10.91 -0.04 14.00
CA THR A 63 11.61 0.07 15.28
C THR A 63 12.16 1.49 15.36
N ALA A 64 12.07 2.15 16.51
CA ALA A 64 12.63 3.49 16.67
C ALA A 64 14.17 3.42 16.82
N VAL A 65 14.90 3.15 15.74
CA VAL A 65 16.37 2.98 15.73
C VAL A 65 17.14 4.30 15.60
N GLY A 66 16.42 5.43 15.48
CA GLY A 66 16.99 6.75 15.27
C GLY A 66 17.33 7.05 13.80
N SER A 67 17.55 8.35 13.52
CA SER A 67 17.78 8.87 12.17
C SER A 67 19.01 8.26 11.46
N GLY A 68 20.08 7.97 12.21
CA GLY A 68 21.26 7.27 11.68
C GLY A 68 20.93 5.85 11.22
N GLY A 69 20.25 5.08 12.06
CA GLY A 69 19.86 3.70 11.72
C GLY A 69 18.88 3.65 10.55
N GLY A 70 17.93 4.59 10.46
CA GLY A 70 17.03 4.70 9.31
C GLY A 70 17.77 4.89 7.99
N LYS A 71 18.76 5.81 7.94
CA LYS A 71 19.60 6.05 6.77
C LYS A 71 20.44 4.82 6.39
N THR A 72 21.01 4.13 7.38
CA THR A 72 21.81 2.92 7.14
C THR A 72 20.95 1.79 6.58
N GLN A 73 19.78 1.52 7.17
CA GLN A 73 18.89 0.44 6.73
C GLN A 73 18.33 0.72 5.34
N PHE A 74 18.00 1.98 5.02
CA PHE A 74 17.55 2.36 3.68
C PHE A 74 18.66 2.22 2.65
N GLY A 75 19.87 2.67 2.98
CA GLY A 75 21.04 2.53 2.11
C GLY A 75 21.39 1.06 1.80
N ALA A 76 21.16 0.16 2.75
CA ALA A 76 21.36 -1.28 2.58
C ALA A 76 20.22 -1.99 1.83
N GLY A 77 19.11 -1.31 1.50
CA GLY A 77 17.93 -1.93 0.87
C GLY A 77 17.07 -2.79 1.81
N ASN A 78 17.30 -2.69 3.12
CA ASN A 78 16.58 -3.48 4.13
C ASN A 78 15.16 -2.94 4.39
N VAL A 79 14.92 -1.67 4.09
CA VAL A 79 13.63 -0.99 4.23
C VAL A 79 13.27 -0.23 2.96
N ASP A 80 11.97 -0.05 2.74
CA ASP A 80 11.41 0.70 1.61
C ASP A 80 11.36 2.20 1.90
N ILE A 81 11.27 2.58 3.19
CA ILE A 81 11.27 3.97 3.65
C ILE A 81 12.21 4.11 4.85
N GLY A 82 13.20 4.99 4.74
CA GLY A 82 14.08 5.39 5.84
C GLY A 82 13.67 6.74 6.41
N LEU A 83 13.23 6.78 7.67
CA LEU A 83 12.82 8.01 8.34
C LEU A 83 14.01 8.69 9.02
N SER A 84 14.14 10.01 8.83
CA SER A 84 15.24 10.79 9.39
C SER A 84 14.84 12.24 9.62
N ASP A 85 15.26 12.80 10.75
CA ASP A 85 15.17 14.23 11.08
C ASP A 85 16.27 15.07 10.38
N SER A 86 17.09 14.43 9.54
CA SER A 86 18.19 15.05 8.82
C SER A 86 18.35 14.45 7.43
N GLU A 87 18.87 15.25 6.50
CA GLU A 87 19.18 14.80 5.15
C GLU A 87 20.12 13.58 5.15
N ASN A 88 19.95 12.69 4.17
CA ASN A 88 20.88 11.62 3.93
C ASN A 88 22.10 12.11 3.12
N LYS A 89 23.21 12.30 3.84
CA LYS A 89 24.50 12.73 3.28
C LYS A 89 25.48 11.57 3.08
N ASN A 90 25.04 10.32 3.26
CA ASN A 90 25.90 9.16 3.07
C ASN A 90 26.43 9.14 1.63
N ALA A 91 27.71 8.78 1.47
CA ALA A 91 28.34 8.68 0.15
C ALA A 91 27.64 7.60 -0.69
N ASP A 92 27.31 6.47 -0.07
CA ASP A 92 26.69 5.31 -0.70
C ASP A 92 25.15 5.36 -0.72
N LYS A 93 24.57 6.56 -0.59
CA LYS A 93 23.12 6.70 -0.63
C LYS A 93 22.60 6.24 -2.01
N PRO A 94 21.50 5.45 -2.07
CA PRO A 94 20.90 5.02 -3.33
C PRO A 94 20.71 6.16 -4.34
N ALA A 95 21.09 5.91 -5.60
CA ALA A 95 20.80 6.82 -6.70
C ALA A 95 19.28 6.95 -6.88
N GLY A 96 18.79 8.18 -7.12
CA GLY A 96 17.37 8.45 -7.26
C GLY A 96 16.57 8.48 -5.94
N MET A 97 17.24 8.45 -4.78
CA MET A 97 16.58 8.66 -3.50
C MET A 97 15.88 10.03 -3.46
N LEU A 98 14.62 10.02 -3.06
CA LEU A 98 13.82 11.22 -2.82
C LEU A 98 13.71 11.49 -1.32
N HIS A 99 14.00 12.73 -0.91
CA HIS A 99 13.68 13.22 0.42
C HIS A 99 12.32 13.91 0.38
N ILE A 100 11.36 13.38 1.14
CA ILE A 100 10.02 13.95 1.26
C ILE A 100 9.85 14.44 2.71
N PRO A 101 9.60 15.74 2.95
CA PRO A 101 9.20 16.21 4.28
C PRO A 101 7.91 15.51 4.72
N PHE A 102 7.95 14.83 5.87
CA PHE A 102 6.85 13.94 6.28
C PHE A 102 5.88 14.62 7.26
N VAL A 103 6.40 15.37 8.22
CA VAL A 103 5.61 16.14 9.18
C VAL A 103 6.25 17.51 9.30
N ALA A 104 5.46 18.55 9.05
CA ALA A 104 5.80 19.91 9.42
C ALA A 104 5.16 20.21 10.78
N TRP A 105 5.92 20.88 11.66
CA TRP A 105 5.39 21.44 12.89
C TRP A 105 4.63 22.74 12.62
#